data_AF-A0A254QFJ3-F1
#
_entry.id   AF-A0A254QFJ3-F1
#
_cell.length_a   1.000
_cell.length_b   1.000
_cell.length_c   1.000
_cell.angle_alpha   90.00
_cell.angle_beta   90.00
_cell.angle_gamma   90.00
#
_symmetry.space_group_name_H-M   'P 1'
#
loop_
_entity.id
_entity.type
_entity.pdbx_description
1 polymer ?
#
loop_
_entity_poly.entity_id
_entity_poly.type
_entity_poly.pdbx_seq_one_letter_code
_entity_poly.pdbx_strand_id
1 'polypeptide(L)'
;MPKKLCFLLPLILVGCGGSGSGDTAATLAKQVIASGLSQPMQYKAVPGQPTLAYVVERGGLIKVLVNDVVQSTPLLNLSALLSTAGEGGVLGIAFDPNFTTNRYIYAHFS
;
A
#
# COMPACT_ATOMS: atom_id res chain seq x y z
N MET A 1 15.66 -35.36 -2.50
CA MET A 1 14.63 -36.40 -2.72
C MET A 1 13.32 -35.71 -3.13
N PRO A 2 12.54 -36.24 -4.07
CA PRO A 2 12.71 -36.02 -5.51
C PRO A 2 11.82 -34.95 -6.17
N LYS A 3 12.35 -34.42 -7.27
CA LYS A 3 11.74 -33.53 -8.27
C LYS A 3 10.63 -34.28 -9.04
N LYS A 4 9.41 -33.75 -9.10
CA LYS A 4 8.37 -34.26 -10.00
C LYS A 4 8.52 -33.59 -11.37
N LEU A 5 9.17 -34.30 -12.27
CA LEU A 5 9.32 -33.96 -13.69
C LEU A 5 8.18 -34.67 -14.43
N CYS A 6 7.20 -33.92 -14.93
CA CYS A 6 6.12 -34.46 -15.75
C CYS A 6 6.34 -33.96 -17.18
N PHE A 7 6.88 -34.83 -18.04
CA PHE A 7 6.96 -34.62 -19.49
C PHE A 7 5.60 -34.94 -20.11
N LEU A 8 5.01 -34.00 -20.85
CA LEU A 8 3.87 -34.25 -21.74
C LEU A 8 4.24 -33.76 -23.15
N LEU A 9 4.22 -34.71 -24.09
CA LEU A 9 4.44 -34.58 -25.52
C LEU A 9 3.33 -33.70 -26.16
N PRO A 10 3.60 -32.81 -27.12
CA PRO A 10 2.55 -31.98 -27.70
C PRO A 10 1.83 -32.74 -28.82
N LEU A 11 0.49 -32.81 -28.71
CA LEU A 11 -0.40 -33.16 -29.81
C LEU A 11 -0.72 -31.86 -30.57
N ILE A 12 -0.22 -31.73 -31.80
CA ILE A 12 -0.46 -30.56 -32.65
C ILE A 12 -1.86 -30.69 -33.27
N LEU A 13 -2.81 -29.86 -32.81
CA LEU A 13 -4.02 -29.54 -33.57
C LEU A 13 -3.83 -28.15 -34.22
N VAL A 14 -3.82 -28.13 -35.54
CA VAL A 14 -3.99 -26.90 -36.33
C VAL A 14 -5.47 -26.55 -36.30
N GLY A 15 -5.82 -25.52 -35.52
CA GLY A 15 -7.13 -24.88 -35.55
C GLY A 15 -6.99 -23.46 -36.10
N CYS A 16 -7.62 -23.20 -37.25
CA CYS A 16 -7.86 -21.84 -37.73
C CYS A 16 -9.05 -21.28 -36.91
N GLY A 17 -8.75 -20.50 -35.88
CA GLY A 17 -9.73 -19.80 -35.06
C GLY A 17 -9.58 -18.31 -35.25
N GLY A 18 -10.62 -17.66 -35.77
CA GLY A 18 -10.60 -16.26 -36.18
C GLY A 18 -10.09 -15.30 -35.12
N SER A 19 -9.34 -14.30 -35.58
CA SER A 19 -8.92 -13.15 -34.79
C SER A 19 -10.14 -12.30 -34.43
N GLY A 20 -10.94 -12.77 -33.48
CA GLY A 20 -11.77 -11.89 -32.68
C GLY A 20 -10.81 -11.05 -31.86
N SER A 21 -10.73 -9.75 -32.17
CA SER A 21 -10.15 -8.76 -31.26
C SER A 21 -11.01 -8.75 -29.99
N GLY A 22 -10.75 -9.70 -29.09
CA GLY A 22 -11.38 -9.79 -27.81
C GLY A 22 -10.86 -8.65 -26.97
N ASP A 23 -11.67 -7.60 -26.86
CA ASP A 23 -11.54 -6.59 -25.82
C ASP A 23 -11.65 -7.31 -24.47
N THR A 24 -10.52 -7.81 -23.99
CA THR A 24 -10.45 -8.52 -22.72
C THR A 24 -10.40 -7.44 -21.68
N ALA A 25 -11.57 -6.98 -21.23
CA ALA A 25 -11.68 -6.01 -20.16
C ALA A 25 -10.82 -6.49 -18.98
N ALA A 26 -9.79 -5.73 -18.63
CA ALA A 26 -8.90 -6.08 -17.54
C ALA A 26 -9.72 -6.17 -16.25
N THR A 27 -9.72 -7.34 -15.61
CA THR A 27 -10.40 -7.52 -14.33
C THR A 27 -9.53 -6.94 -13.23
N LEU A 28 -10.04 -5.93 -12.53
CA LEU A 28 -9.38 -5.39 -11.34
C LEU A 28 -9.61 -6.33 -10.15
N ALA A 29 -8.53 -6.77 -9.52
CA ALA A 29 -8.57 -7.47 -8.25
C ALA A 29 -8.29 -6.50 -7.10
N LYS A 30 -9.00 -6.67 -5.98
CA LYS A 30 -8.71 -5.96 -4.73
C LYS A 30 -8.00 -6.90 -3.75
N GLN A 31 -7.02 -6.38 -3.04
CA GLN A 31 -6.39 -7.04 -1.91
C GLN A 31 -6.45 -6.11 -0.70
N VAL A 32 -6.85 -6.64 0.45
CA VAL A 32 -6.77 -5.90 1.71
C VAL A 32 -5.33 -5.96 2.19
N ILE A 33 -4.69 -4.79 2.32
CA ILE A 33 -3.30 -4.68 2.78
C ILE A 33 -3.23 -4.55 4.30
N ALA A 34 -4.15 -3.79 4.90
CA ALA A 34 -4.22 -3.61 6.35
C ALA A 34 -5.67 -3.42 6.80
N SER A 35 -5.95 -3.76 8.06
CA SER A 35 -7.25 -3.59 8.71
C SER A 35 -7.06 -3.09 10.14
N GLY A 36 -8.16 -2.77 10.83
CA GLY A 36 -8.11 -2.24 12.20
C GLY A 36 -7.61 -0.80 12.31
N LEU A 37 -7.63 -0.05 11.21
CA LEU A 37 -7.24 1.36 11.15
C LEU A 37 -8.44 2.26 11.52
N SER A 38 -8.17 3.38 12.17
CA SER A 38 -9.17 4.37 12.56
C SER A 38 -9.13 5.59 11.64
N GLN A 39 -10.18 5.78 10.83
CA GLN A 39 -10.30 6.93 9.90
C GLN A 39 -9.00 7.20 9.11
N PRO A 40 -8.51 6.24 8.31
CA PRO A 40 -7.26 6.40 7.57
C PRO A 40 -7.41 7.49 6.49
N MET A 41 -6.51 8.47 6.51
CA MET A 41 -6.49 9.63 5.61
C MET A 41 -5.50 9.46 4.46
N GLN A 42 -4.38 8.77 4.69
CA GLN A 42 -3.35 8.58 3.67
C GLN A 42 -2.54 7.31 3.90
N TYR A 43 -2.24 6.58 2.82
CA TYR A 43 -1.20 5.55 2.77
C TYR A 43 0.03 6.09 2.02
N LYS A 44 1.24 5.92 2.57
CA LYS A 44 2.48 6.44 2.01
C LYS A 44 3.58 5.38 2.09
N ALA A 45 3.97 4.79 0.96
CA ALA A 45 5.15 3.92 0.89
C ALA A 45 6.41 4.74 1.15
N VAL A 46 7.35 4.17 1.90
CA VAL A 46 8.57 4.87 2.31
C VAL A 46 9.64 4.79 1.21
N PRO A 47 10.16 5.93 0.69
CA PRO A 47 11.17 5.93 -0.37
C PRO A 47 12.40 5.09 0.00
N GLY A 48 12.80 4.20 -0.90
CA GLY A 48 13.94 3.29 -0.70
C GLY A 48 13.67 2.11 0.24
N GLN A 49 12.46 1.96 0.79
CA GLN A 49 12.11 0.89 1.72
C GLN A 49 10.80 0.20 1.28
N PRO A 50 10.87 -0.79 0.37
CA PRO A 50 9.70 -1.35 -0.31
C PRO A 50 8.72 -2.08 0.62
N THR A 51 9.18 -2.48 1.81
CA THR A 51 8.38 -3.20 2.81
C THR A 51 7.86 -2.30 3.93
N LEU A 52 8.16 -1.00 3.88
CA LEU A 52 7.79 -0.04 4.91
C LEU A 52 6.82 0.98 4.34
N ALA A 53 5.70 1.17 5.03
CA ALA A 53 4.72 2.19 4.71
C ALA A 53 4.20 2.86 5.98
N TYR A 54 3.68 4.07 5.82
CA TYR A 54 2.97 4.78 6.87
C TYR A 54 1.51 4.96 6.49
N VAL A 55 0.63 4.79 7.47
CA VAL A 55 -0.79 5.15 7.37
C VAL A 55 -1.06 6.29 8.34
N VAL A 56 -1.58 7.40 7.81
CA VAL A 56 -2.01 8.55 8.58
C VAL A 56 -3.45 8.32 9.01
N GLU A 57 -3.70 8.30 10.31
CA GLU A 57 -5.05 8.28 10.89
C GLU A 57 -5.47 9.70 11.26
N ARG A 58 -6.72 10.07 10.95
CA ARG A 58 -7.25 11.42 11.17
C ARG A 58 -7.03 11.93 12.60
N GLY A 59 -7.13 11.04 13.58
CA GLY A 59 -6.96 11.33 15.01
C GLY A 59 -5.52 11.60 15.47
N GLY A 60 -4.52 11.61 14.57
CA GLY A 60 -3.16 12.03 14.89
C GLY A 60 -2.12 10.91 14.96
N LEU A 61 -2.52 9.66 14.80
CA LEU A 61 -1.58 8.54 14.77
C LEU A 61 -1.03 8.35 13.36
N ILE A 62 0.30 8.31 13.24
CA ILE A 62 0.98 7.86 12.02
C ILE A 62 1.40 6.41 12.27
N LYS A 63 0.57 5.46 11.81
CA LYS A 63 0.78 4.03 11.97
C LYS A 63 1.90 3.55 11.04
N VAL A 64 2.71 2.61 11.53
CA VAL A 64 3.77 1.96 10.75
C VAL A 64 3.27 0.61 10.26
N LEU A 65 3.46 0.33 8.97
CA LEU A 65 3.22 -0.96 8.35
C LEU A 65 4.56 -1.54 7.90
N VAL A 66 4.86 -2.75 8.37
CA VAL A 66 6.05 -3.52 7.96
C VAL A 66 5.57 -4.82 7.34
N ASN A 67 5.88 -5.05 6.07
CA ASN A 67 5.37 -6.20 5.30
C ASN A 67 3.85 -6.34 5.45
N ASP A 68 3.12 -5.23 5.25
CA ASP A 68 1.66 -5.13 5.38
C ASP A 68 1.10 -5.39 6.79
N VAL A 69 1.96 -5.60 7.80
CA VAL A 69 1.55 -5.77 9.20
C VAL A 69 1.62 -4.42 9.94
N VAL A 70 0.46 -3.99 10.45
CA VAL A 70 0.34 -2.79 11.30
C VAL A 70 1.08 -3.02 12.62
N GLN A 71 2.04 -2.16 12.92
CA GLN A 71 2.82 -2.22 14.15
C GLN A 71 2.04 -1.60 15.33
N SER A 72 2.31 -2.11 16.54
CA SER A 72 1.69 -1.62 17.78
C SER A 72 2.11 -0.17 18.07
N THR A 73 3.39 0.14 17.88
CA THR A 73 3.96 1.47 18.12
C THR A 73 3.83 2.33 16.86
N PRO A 74 3.14 3.49 16.92
CA PRO A 74 3.10 4.42 15.80
C PRO A 74 4.46 5.12 15.63
N LEU A 75 4.71 5.67 14.45
CA LEU A 75 5.86 6.56 14.20
C LEU A 75 5.74 7.84 15.03
N LEU A 76 4.54 8.40 15.07
CA LEU A 76 4.24 9.69 15.69
C LEU A 76 2.80 9.69 16.21
N ASN A 77 2.60 10.37 17.35
CA ASN A 77 1.28 10.64 17.89
C ASN A 77 1.11 12.17 18.06
N LEU A 78 0.23 12.75 17.25
CA LEU A 78 -0.14 14.16 17.30
C LEU A 78 -1.47 14.41 18.01
N SER A 79 -2.15 13.38 18.54
CA SER A 79 -3.55 13.46 18.97
C SER A 79 -3.85 14.57 19.99
N ALA A 80 -2.86 14.93 20.81
CA ALA A 80 -2.99 15.99 21.80
C ALA A 80 -2.96 17.42 21.22
N LEU A 81 -2.63 17.57 19.93
CA LEU A 81 -2.43 18.86 19.25
C LEU A 81 -3.54 19.19 18.24
N LEU A 82 -4.57 18.34 18.12
CA LEU A 82 -5.51 18.38 17.01
C LEU A 82 -6.93 18.72 17.43
N SER A 83 -7.64 19.42 16.56
CA SER A 83 -9.09 19.45 16.56
C SER A 83 -9.61 18.57 15.42
N THR A 84 -10.48 17.60 15.73
CA THR A 84 -11.12 16.76 14.71
C THR A 84 -12.53 17.25 14.35
N ALA A 85 -12.79 18.56 14.47
CA ALA A 85 -14.05 19.14 14.01
C ALA A 85 -14.04 19.33 12.48
N GLY A 86 -15.13 19.00 11.79
CA GLY A 86 -15.20 19.10 10.32
C GLY A 86 -14.11 18.27 9.64
N GLU A 87 -13.32 18.88 8.76
CA GLU A 87 -12.17 18.24 8.09
C GLU A 87 -10.89 18.24 8.94
N GLY A 88 -10.94 18.73 10.19
CA GLY A 88 -9.77 18.80 11.06
C GLY A 88 -9.17 17.43 11.43
N GLY A 89 -7.94 17.46 11.94
CA GLY A 89 -7.10 16.28 12.19
C GLY A 89 -5.81 16.33 11.37
N VAL A 90 -5.19 15.17 11.13
CA VAL A 90 -4.04 15.08 10.22
C VAL A 90 -4.53 14.82 8.80
N LEU A 91 -4.19 15.74 7.90
CA LEU A 91 -4.63 15.72 6.50
C LEU A 91 -3.66 14.96 5.59
N GLY A 92 -2.40 14.85 5.99
CA GLY A 92 -1.42 14.04 5.28
C GLY A 92 0.01 14.37 5.64
N ILE A 93 0.90 13.60 5.03
CA ILE A 93 2.35 13.73 5.15
C ILE A 93 3.04 13.78 3.78
N ALA A 94 4.24 14.33 3.75
CA ALA A 94 5.14 14.29 2.61
C ALA A 94 6.56 13.92 3.06
N PHE A 95 7.22 13.08 2.28
CA PHE A 95 8.66 12.87 2.41
C PHE A 95 9.39 13.97 1.68
N ASP A 96 10.48 14.46 2.27
CA ASP A 96 11.42 15.32 1.57
C ASP A 96 11.98 14.60 0.33
N PRO A 97 12.24 15.29 -0.81
CA PRO A 97 12.86 14.66 -1.97
C PRO A 97 14.18 13.95 -1.66
N ASN A 98 14.92 14.41 -0.64
CA ASN A 98 16.17 13.80 -0.17
C ASN A 98 15.98 12.91 1.08
N PHE A 99 14.77 12.39 1.32
CA PHE A 99 14.41 11.63 2.52
C PHE A 99 15.30 10.41 2.81
N THR A 100 15.85 9.76 1.78
CA THR A 100 16.80 8.65 1.95
C THR A 100 18.10 9.09 2.64
N THR A 101 18.42 10.38 2.58
CA THR A 101 19.61 10.99 3.21
C THR A 101 19.24 11.78 4.47
N ASN A 102 18.25 12.67 4.41
CA ASN A 102 17.95 13.62 5.50
C ASN A 102 16.86 13.16 6.47
N ARG A 103 16.10 12.11 6.10
CA ARG A 103 15.02 11.53 6.92
C ARG A 103 13.86 12.50 7.24
N TYR A 104 13.71 13.63 6.53
CA TYR A 104 12.65 14.61 6.82
C TYR A 104 11.26 14.19 6.33
N ILE A 105 10.27 14.40 7.20
CA ILE A 105 8.84 14.19 6.95
C ILE A 105 8.10 15.44 7.38
N TYR A 106 7.22 15.94 6.52
CA TYR A 106 6.34 17.07 6.79
C TYR A 106 4.92 16.57 7.02
N ALA A 107 4.20 17.16 7.96
CA ALA A 107 2.80 16.85 8.25
C ALA A 107 1.94 18.12 8.13
N HIS A 108 0.73 17.97 7.58
CA HIS A 108 -0.28 19.03 7.56
C HIS A 108 -1.44 18.64 8.47
N PHE A 109 -1.76 19.50 9.45
CA PHE A 109 -2.75 19.20 10.48
C PHE A 109 -3.37 20.48 11.05
N SER A 110 -4.52 20.35 11.71
CA SER A 110 -5.24 21.43 12.42
C SER A 110 -5.86 20.97 13.73
#